data_AF-A0A7V2TNK9-F1
#
_entry.id   AF-A0A7V2TNK9-F1
#
_cell.length_a   1.000
_cell.length_b   1.000
_cell.length_c   1.000
_cell.angle_alpha   90.00
_cell.angle_beta   90.00
_cell.angle_gamma   90.00
#
_symmetry.space_group_name_H-M   'P 1'
#
loop_
_entity.id
_entity.type
_entity.pdbx_description
1 polymer ?
#
loop_
_entity_poly.entity_id
_entity_poly.type
_entity_poly.pdbx_seq_one_letter_code
_entity_poly.pdbx_strand_id
1 'polypeptide(L)' 'QREGQQDVAWGSQIRSYVLHPYQMIKDHRTGVETGNVTKVLDGDLDMFVEAYLKWHLERRSRLVRRENA' A
#
# COMPACT_ATOMS: atom_id res chain seq x y z
N GLN A 1 23.59 9.12 -6.45
CA GLN A 1 22.90 8.72 -5.20
C GLN A 1 21.45 8.44 -5.58
N ARG A 2 20.83 7.34 -5.12
CA ARG A 2 19.46 6.98 -5.53
C ARG A 2 18.46 7.85 -4.78
N GLU A 3 18.11 9.00 -5.35
CA GLU A 3 17.07 9.87 -4.79
C GLU A 3 15.71 9.16 -4.86
N GLY A 4 15.02 9.05 -3.72
CA GLY A 4 13.69 8.45 -3.62
C GLY A 4 13.64 7.02 -3.06
N GLN A 5 14.77 6.39 -2.76
CA GLN A 5 14.76 5.12 -2.04
C GLN A 5 14.47 5.37 -0.55
N GLN A 6 13.34 4.84 -0.07
CA GLN A 6 13.05 4.88 1.36
C GLN A 6 14.03 3.96 2.11
N ASP A 7 14.45 4.40 3.29
CA ASP A 7 15.35 3.63 4.14
C ASP A 7 14.75 2.25 4.43
N VAL A 8 15.57 1.20 4.36
CA VAL A 8 15.17 -0.18 4.72
C VAL A 8 15.19 -0.32 6.25
N ALA A 9 14.46 0.57 6.91
CA ALA A 9 14.29 0.60 8.36
C ALA A 9 12.94 0.00 8.75
N TRP A 10 12.85 -0.53 9.97
CA TRP A 10 11.59 -0.94 10.57
C TRP A 10 10.58 0.21 10.55
N GLY A 11 9.41 0.01 9.94
CA GLY A 11 8.35 1.03 9.82
C GLY A 11 8.23 1.71 8.44
N SER A 12 9.20 1.53 7.54
CA SER A 12 9.12 2.01 6.14
C SER A 12 8.31 1.08 5.21
N GLN A 13 7.88 -0.08 5.71
CA GLN A 13 7.20 -1.12 4.93
C GLN A 13 5.80 -0.66 4.50
N ILE A 14 5.53 -0.71 3.19
CA ILE A 14 4.21 -0.36 2.65
C ILE A 14 3.20 -1.51 2.67
N ARG A 15 3.65 -2.76 2.67
CA ARG A 15 2.80 -3.96 2.58
C ARG A 15 3.45 -5.16 3.23
N SER A 16 2.68 -5.88 4.04
CA SER A 16 3.09 -7.15 4.64
C SER A 16 2.56 -8.33 3.84
N TYR A 17 3.40 -9.34 3.64
CA TYR A 17 3.07 -10.65 3.06
C TYR A 17 3.34 -11.70 4.13
N VAL A 18 2.29 -12.31 4.65
CA VAL A 18 2.38 -13.43 5.60
C VAL A 18 1.93 -14.68 4.87
N LEU A 19 2.81 -15.67 4.76
CA LEU A 19 2.54 -16.92 4.04
C LEU A 19 2.24 -18.09 4.99
N HIS A 20 2.75 -18.01 6.22
CA HIS A 20 2.56 -19.01 7.26
C HIS A 20 2.54 -18.34 8.65
N PRO A 21 1.76 -18.85 9.62
CA PRO A 21 0.90 -20.02 9.53
C PRO A 21 -0.43 -19.77 8.80
N TYR A 22 -0.78 -18.50 8.57
CA TYR A 22 -1.92 -18.08 7.77
C TYR A 22 -1.42 -17.30 6.55
N GLN A 23 -2.22 -17.30 5.50
CA GLN A 23 -1.95 -16.60 4.25
C GLN A 23 -2.70 -15.28 4.24
N MET A 24 -1.97 -14.16 4.25
CA MET A 24 -2.56 -12.83 4.22
C MET A 24 -1.58 -11.81 3.64
N ILE A 25 -2.10 -10.94 2.78
CA ILE A 25 -1.40 -9.76 2.30
C ILE A 25 -2.17 -8.54 2.78
N LYS A 26 -1.47 -7.54 3.32
CA LYS A 26 -2.05 -6.29 3.81
C LYS A 26 -1.24 -5.08 3.40
N ASP A 27 -1.85 -4.14 2.68
CA ASP A 27 -1.25 -2.86 2.35
C ASP A 27 -1.55 -1.83 3.47
N HIS A 28 -0.50 -1.40 4.18
CA HIS A 28 -0.64 -0.55 5.36
C HIS A 28 -1.01 0.90 5.04
N ARG A 29 -0.85 1.31 3.78
CA ARG A 29 -1.22 2.67 3.36
C ARG A 29 -2.73 2.77 3.16
N THR A 30 -3.29 1.77 2.49
CA THR A 30 -4.69 1.76 2.02
C THR A 30 -5.63 0.95 2.92
N GLY A 31 -5.10 0.05 3.73
CA GLY A 31 -5.86 -0.89 4.56
C GLY A 31 -6.38 -2.11 3.79
N VAL A 32 -6.19 -2.20 2.48
CA VAL A 32 -6.65 -3.34 1.66
C VAL A 32 -5.87 -4.61 2.05
N GLU A 33 -6.62 -5.70 2.20
CA GLU A 33 -6.08 -7.01 2.52
C GLU A 33 -6.76 -8.14 1.73
N THR A 34 -6.04 -9.23 1.52
CA THR A 34 -6.55 -10.44 0.85
C THR A 34 -5.89 -11.69 1.41
N GLY A 35 -6.67 -12.77 1.51
CA GLY A 35 -6.17 -14.11 1.83
C GLY A 35 -5.76 -14.93 0.61
N ASN A 36 -6.10 -14.49 -0.62
CA ASN A 36 -5.73 -15.20 -1.83
C ASN A 36 -4.31 -14.80 -2.27
N VAL A 37 -3.31 -15.29 -1.52
CA VAL A 37 -1.92 -14.87 -1.68
C VAL A 37 -1.32 -15.36 -2.99
N THR A 38 -1.61 -16.59 -3.40
CA THR A 38 -1.10 -17.17 -4.65
C THR A 38 -1.43 -16.30 -5.85
N LYS A 39 -2.68 -15.84 -5.99
CA LYS A 39 -3.09 -14.99 -7.11
C LYS A 39 -2.32 -13.67 -7.15
N VAL A 40 -2.02 -13.08 -6.00
CA VAL A 40 -1.24 -11.85 -5.91
C VAL A 40 0.23 -12.10 -6.27
N LEU A 41 0.80 -13.23 -5.84
CA LEU A 41 2.15 -13.64 -6.23
C LEU A 41 2.25 -13.94 -7.74
N ASP A 42 1.16 -14.39 -8.35
CA ASP A 42 1.02 -14.57 -9.80
C ASP A 42 0.77 -13.26 -10.57
N GLY A 43 0.72 -12.12 -9.87
CA GLY A 43 0.68 -10.79 -10.48
C GLY A 43 -0.66 -10.05 -10.42
N ASP A 44 -1.69 -10.62 -9.79
CA ASP A 44 -2.97 -9.92 -9.58
C ASP A 44 -2.83 -8.82 -8.51
N LEU A 45 -2.31 -7.67 -8.95
CA LEU A 45 -2.02 -6.51 -8.11
C LEU A 45 -3.04 -5.38 -8.27
N ASP A 46 -4.00 -5.53 -9.19
CA ASP A 46 -4.94 -4.46 -9.59
C ASP A 46 -5.68 -3.87 -8.38
N MET A 47 -6.17 -4.73 -7.48
CA MET A 47 -6.87 -4.29 -6.27
C MET A 47 -6.03 -3.31 -5.42
N PHE A 48 -4.71 -3.53 -5.36
CA PHE A 48 -3.83 -2.70 -4.56
C PHE A 48 -3.41 -1.43 -5.29
N VAL A 49 -3.23 -1.51 -6.61
CA VAL A 49 -2.91 -0.35 -7.45
C VAL A 49 -4.07 0.63 -7.40
N GLU A 50 -5.30 0.17 -7.63
CA GLU A 50 -6.49 1.02 -7.56
C GLU A 50 -6.68 1.64 -6.17
N ALA A 51 -6.54 0.83 -5.11
CA ALA A 51 -6.66 1.32 -3.74
C ALA A 51 -5.62 2.40 -3.42
N TYR A 52 -4.38 2.22 -3.91
CA TYR A 52 -3.32 3.22 -3.73
C TYR A 52 -3.65 4.53 -4.45
N LEU A 53 -4.13 4.46 -5.69
CA LEU A 53 -4.49 5.64 -6.46
C LEU A 53 -5.62 6.43 -5.78
N LYS A 54 -6.66 5.73 -5.30
CA LYS A 54 -7.77 6.34 -4.52
C LYS A 54 -7.25 7.01 -3.25
N TRP A 55 -6.48 6.28 -2.44
CA TRP A 55 -5.87 6.79 -1.21
C TRP A 55 -4.99 8.02 -1.44
N HIS A 56 -4.20 8.02 -2.52
CA HIS A 56 -3.31 9.12 -2.86
C HIS A 56 -4.10 10.39 -3.25
N LEU A 57 -5.14 10.24 -4.08
CA LEU A 57 -6.03 11.34 -4.47
C LEU A 57 -6.76 11.95 -3.26
N GLU A 58 -7.23 11.12 -2.34
CA GLU A 58 -7.87 11.56 -1.09
C GLU A 58 -6.92 12.33 -0.18
N ARG A 59 -5.66 11.89 -0.05
CA ARG A 59 -4.64 12.63 0.71
C ARG A 59 -4.34 13.98 0.07
N ARG A 60 -4.17 14.02 -1.24
CA ARG A 60 -3.87 15.25 -1.97
C ARG A 60 -5.01 16.26 -1.86
N SER A 61 -6.25 15.81 -2.08
CA SER A 61 -7.43 16.67 -1.95
C SER A 61 -7.62 17.20 -0.52
N ARG A 62 -7.35 16.40 0.52
CA ARG A 62 -7.36 16.87 1.91
C ARG A 62 -6.35 17.96 2.18
N LEU A 63 -5.15 17.88 1.61
CA LEU A 63 -4.13 18.91 1.76
C LEU A 63 -4.57 20.22 1.09
N VAL A 64 -5.04 20.15 -0.16
CA VAL A 64 -5.53 21.32 -0.89
C VAL A 64 -6.69 22.01 -0.15
N ARG A 65 -7.62 21.25 0.43
CA ARG A 65 -8.73 21.84 1.21
C ARG A 65 -8.29 22.53 2.50
N ARG A 66 -7.23 22.03 3.16
CA ARG A 66 -6.69 22.64 4.39
C ARG A 66 -5.91 23.91 4.13
N GLU A 67 -5.32 24.06 2.95
CA GLU A 67 -4.56 25.25 2.56
C GLU A 67 -5.47 26.42 2.17
N ASN A 68 -6.68 26.13 1.68
CA ASN A 68 -7.68 27.14 1.27
C ASN A 68 -8.66 27.53 2.39
N ALA A 69 -8.51 26.98 3.60
CA ALA A 69 -9.36 27.24 4.77
C ALA A 69 -8.58 28.04 5.82
#